data_AF-A0A942IXT4-F1
#
_entry.id   AF-A0A942IXT4-F1
#
_cell.length_a   1.000
_cell.length_b   1.000
_cell.length_c   1.000
_cell.angle_alpha   90.00
_cell.angle_beta   90.00
_cell.angle_gamma   90.00
#
_symmetry.space_group_name_H-M   'P 1'
#
loop_
_entity.id
_entity.type
_entity.pdbx_description
1 polymer ?
#
loop_
_entity_poly.entity_id
_entity_poly.type
_entity_poly.pdbx_seq_one_letter_code
_entity_poly.pdbx_strand_id
1 'polypeptide(L)'
;MRRLLLLAAAFAYMVLLIEAVRAAVAWWRGDATLGPLDFALIGALPLLAWIWFRHFSMFRKDCAKGACVLPDEKGGPPASSR
;
A
#
# COMPACT_ATOMS: atom_id res chain seq x y z
N MET A 1 -10.29 10.81 -21.46
CA MET A 1 -10.39 11.54 -20.17
C MET A 1 -10.48 10.62 -18.95
N ARG A 2 -11.25 9.52 -18.99
CA ARG A 2 -11.36 8.55 -17.85
C ARG A 2 -10.02 8.06 -17.28
N ARG A 3 -9.02 7.79 -18.14
CA ARG A 3 -7.68 7.38 -17.69
C ARG A 3 -6.95 8.47 -16.90
N LEU A 4 -7.06 9.72 -17.33
CA LEU A 4 -6.46 10.86 -16.62
C LEU A 4 -7.13 11.08 -15.26
N LEU A 5 -8.45 10.93 -15.17
CA LEU A 5 -9.18 11.00 -13.91
C LEU A 5 -8.74 9.90 -12.93
N LEU A 6 -8.55 8.67 -13.42
CA LEU A 6 -8.05 7.57 -12.59
C LEU A 6 -6.61 7.82 -12.10
N LEU A 7 -5.75 8.35 -12.96
CA LEU A 7 -4.38 8.71 -12.58
C LEU A 7 -4.37 9.86 -11.56
N ALA A 8 -5.20 10.88 -11.77
CA ALA A 8 -5.34 11.99 -10.83
C ALA A 8 -5.90 11.52 -9.47
N ALA A 9 -6.88 10.62 -9.48
CA ALA A 9 -7.43 10.04 -8.26
C ALA A 9 -6.40 9.19 -7.52
N ALA A 10 -5.63 8.36 -8.23
CA ALA A 10 -4.54 7.58 -7.65
C ALA A 10 -3.45 8.48 -7.06
N PHE A 11 -3.09 9.55 -7.76
CA PHE A 11 -2.12 10.54 -7.27
C PHE A 11 -2.62 11.25 -6.01
N ALA A 12 -3.86 11.76 -6.04
CA ALA A 12 -4.48 12.43 -4.89
C ALA A 12 -4.55 11.50 -3.67
N TYR A 13 -4.90 10.23 -3.89
CA TYR A 13 -4.91 9.22 -2.84
C TYR A 13 -3.51 8.99 -2.22
N MET A 14 -2.47 8.89 -3.06
CA MET A 14 -1.09 8.72 -2.57
C MET A 14 -0.63 9.91 -1.73
N VAL A 15 -0.93 11.13 -2.18
CA VAL A 15 -0.60 12.35 -1.43
C VAL A 15 -1.34 12.35 -0.08
N LEU A 16 -2.65 12.06 -0.07
CA LEU A 16 -3.44 12.00 1.17
C LEU A 16 -2.87 11.00 2.17
N LEU A 17 -2.48 9.81 1.70
CA LEU A 17 -1.92 8.77 2.55
C LEU A 17 -0.60 9.22 3.19
N ILE A 18 0.28 9.85 2.40
CA ILE A 18 1.58 10.35 2.89
C ILE A 18 1.38 11.48 3.90
N GLU A 19 0.53 12.45 3.58
CA GLU A 19 0.22 13.57 4.49
C GLU A 19 -0.41 13.07 5.80
N ALA A 20 -1.30 12.07 5.74
CA ALA A 20 -1.86 11.46 6.93
C ALA A 20 -0.78 10.80 7.80
N VAL A 21 0.14 10.03 7.20
CA VAL A 21 1.27 9.43 7.94
C VAL A 21 2.15 10.50 8.57
N ARG A 22 2.45 11.59 7.85
CA ARG A 22 3.23 12.71 8.39
C ARG A 22 2.53 13.38 9.57
N ALA A 23 1.24 13.68 9.43
CA ALA A 23 0.42 14.24 10.49
C ALA A 23 0.38 13.32 11.72
N ALA A 24 0.23 12.01 11.52
CA ALA A 24 0.25 11.02 12.59
C ALA A 24 1.61 10.93 13.29
N VAL A 25 2.71 11.02 12.54
CA VAL A 25 4.07 11.07 13.12
C VAL A 25 4.30 12.37 13.89
N ALA A 26 3.84 13.51 13.38
CA ALA A 26 3.94 14.80 14.06
C ALA A 26 3.13 14.80 15.36
N TRP A 27 1.90 14.27 15.32
CA TRP A 27 1.07 14.04 16.51
C TRP A 27 1.74 13.10 17.51
N TRP A 28 2.34 12.00 17.05
CA TRP A 28 3.07 11.08 17.93
C TRP A 28 4.28 11.73 18.59
N ARG A 29 4.95 12.65 17.91
CA ARG A 29 6.07 13.43 18.47
C ARG A 29 5.63 14.55 19.41
N GLY A 30 4.32 14.79 19.53
CA GLY A 30 3.76 15.85 20.37
C GLY A 30 3.93 17.25 19.77
N ASP A 31 3.99 17.39 18.45
CA ASP A 31 4.19 18.68 17.78
C ASP A 31 2.97 19.60 18.00
N ALA A 32 3.19 20.82 18.49
CA ALA A 32 2.11 21.73 18.94
C ALA A 32 1.42 22.49 17.79
N THR A 33 1.83 22.26 16.55
CA THR A 33 1.39 23.00 15.35
C THR A 33 0.29 22.31 14.55
N LEU A 34 -0.26 21.20 15.07
CA LEU A 34 -1.31 20.42 14.39
C LEU A 34 -2.59 21.24 14.21
N GLY A 35 -2.98 21.45 12.97
CA GLY A 35 -4.23 22.09 12.61
C GLY A 35 -5.42 21.12 12.62
N PRO A 36 -6.65 21.62 12.49
CA PRO A 36 -7.86 20.79 12.40
C PRO A 36 -7.81 19.77 11.24
N LEU A 37 -7.13 20.12 10.15
CA LEU A 37 -6.96 19.27 8.98
C LEU A 37 -6.07 18.05 9.29
N ASP A 38 -5.04 18.23 10.11
CA ASP A 38 -4.12 17.16 10.50
C ASP A 38 -4.83 16.12 11.36
N PHE A 39 -5.71 16.56 12.27
CA PHE A 39 -6.55 15.64 13.04
C PHE A 39 -7.52 14.85 12.15
N ALA A 40 -8.11 15.49 11.14
CA ALA A 40 -8.95 14.80 10.16
C ALA A 40 -8.14 13.76 9.37
N LEU A 41 -6.90 14.09 8.98
CA LEU A 41 -5.99 13.17 8.29
C LEU A 41 -5.57 11.99 9.19
N ILE A 42 -5.25 12.24 10.46
CA ILE A 42 -4.93 11.20 11.45
C ILE A 42 -6.11 10.24 11.62
N GLY A 43 -7.33 10.78 11.76
CA GLY A 43 -8.55 9.97 11.86
C GLY A 43 -8.87 9.19 10.57
N ALA A 44 -8.55 9.76 9.41
CA ALA A 44 -8.75 9.10 8.11
C ALA A 44 -7.67 8.05 7.79
N LEU A 45 -6.51 8.12 8.43
CA LEU A 45 -5.37 7.22 8.23
C LEU A 45 -5.74 5.73 8.31
N PRO A 46 -6.44 5.21 9.34
CA PRO A 46 -6.83 3.79 9.39
C PRO A 46 -7.71 3.37 8.21
N LEU A 47 -8.61 4.24 7.75
CA LEU A 47 -9.46 3.97 6.58
C LEU A 47 -8.62 3.93 5.29
N LEU A 48 -7.72 4.90 5.11
CA LEU A 48 -6.81 4.96 3.97
C LEU A 48 -5.89 3.74 3.94
N ALA A 49 -5.32 3.36 5.08
CA ALA A 49 -4.49 2.17 5.22
C ALA A 49 -5.28 0.89 4.91
N TRP A 50 -6.51 0.76 5.38
CA TRP A 50 -7.37 -0.38 5.07
C TRP A 50 -7.62 -0.52 3.56
N ILE A 51 -7.96 0.58 2.88
CA ILE A 51 -8.14 0.60 1.42
C ILE A 51 -6.85 0.19 0.71
N TRP A 52 -5.70 0.70 1.16
CA TRP A 52 -4.39 0.34 0.61
C TRP A 52 -4.12 -1.16 0.74
N PHE A 53 -4.24 -1.70 1.96
CA PHE A 53 -4.04 -3.12 2.23
C PHE A 53 -4.99 -4.00 1.42
N ARG A 54 -6.24 -3.56 1.23
CA ARG A 54 -7.26 -4.35 0.54
C ARG A 54 -7.13 -4.33 -0.99
N HIS A 55 -6.65 -3.23 -1.58
CA HIS A 55 -6.70 -3.01 -3.04
C HIS A 55 -5.33 -2.90 -3.71
N PHE A 56 -4.33 -2.34 -3.04
CA PHE A 56 -3.03 -1.99 -3.64
C PHE A 56 -1.86 -2.82 -3.10
N SER A 57 -2.00 -3.43 -1.92
CA SER A 57 -0.91 -4.22 -1.31
C SER A 57 -0.56 -5.47 -2.13
N MET A 58 0.75 -5.71 -2.29
CA MET A 58 1.30 -6.94 -2.89
C MET A 58 0.96 -8.20 -2.08
N PHE A 59 0.57 -8.06 -0.81
CA PHE A 59 0.12 -9.15 0.05
C PHE A 59 -1.36 -9.54 -0.15
N ARG A 60 -1.98 -9.13 -1.27
CA ARG A 60 -3.34 -9.57 -1.57
C ARG A 60 -3.40 -11.10 -1.57
N LYS A 61 -4.44 -11.64 -0.92
CA LYS A 61 -4.79 -13.07 -0.90
C LYS A 61 -4.82 -13.69 -2.32
N ASP A 62 -5.08 -12.89 -3.34
CA ASP A 62 -5.11 -13.32 -4.74
C ASP A 62 -3.73 -13.35 -5.44
N CYS A 63 -2.68 -12.77 -4.85
CA CYS A 63 -1.28 -12.94 -5.33
C CYS A 63 -0.70 -14.32 -5.01
N ALA A 64 -1.37 -15.10 -4.14
CA ALA A 64 -1.02 -16.50 -3.86
C ALA A 64 -1.15 -17.41 -5.10
N LYS A 65 -1.78 -16.97 -6.19
CA LYS A 65 -1.93 -17.79 -7.41
C LYS A 65 -0.82 -17.60 -8.46
N GLY A 66 0.11 -16.65 -8.30
CA GLY A 66 1.11 -16.43 -9.36
C GLY A 66 2.42 -15.76 -8.97
N ALA A 67 2.51 -15.04 -7.85
CA ALA A 67 3.75 -14.36 -7.45
C ALA A 67 4.55 -15.13 -6.38
N CYS A 68 3.91 -16.08 -5.67
CA CYS A 68 4.54 -16.95 -4.68
C CYS A 68 4.56 -18.42 -5.10
N VAL A 69 4.36 -18.71 -6.40
CA VAL A 69 4.68 -20.03 -6.93
C VAL A 69 6.20 -20.09 -6.99
N LEU A 70 6.84 -20.74 -6.00
CA LEU A 70 8.17 -21.30 -6.25
C LEU A 70 8.04 -22.12 -7.53
N PRO A 71 8.95 -21.97 -8.52
CA PRO A 71 8.89 -22.79 -9.72
C PRO A 71 8.74 -24.24 -9.28
N ASP A 72 7.60 -24.84 -9.63
CA ASP A 72 7.38 -26.27 -9.46
C ASP A 72 8.63 -26.99 -9.97
N GLU A 73 9.00 -28.05 -9.25
CA GLU A 73 10.02 -29.04 -9.54
C GLU A 73 9.77 -29.79 -10.87
N LYS A 74 9.53 -29.06 -11.96
CA LYS A 74 9.27 -29.54 -13.32
C LYS A 74 10.16 -28.77 -14.29
N GLY A 75 11.47 -28.92 -14.13
CA GLY A 75 12.43 -28.32 -15.07
C GLY A 75 13.91 -28.41 -14.70
N GLY A 76 14.29 -29.13 -13.65
CA GLY A 76 15.71 -29.39 -13.36
C GLY A 76 16.27 -30.49 -14.28
N PRO A 77 17.50 -30.34 -14.82
CA PRO A 77 18.09 -31.32 -15.74
C PRO A 77 18.21 -32.72 -15.09
N PRO A 78 18.17 -33.82 -15.88
CA PRO A 78 18.14 -35.17 -15.35
C PRO A 78 19.34 -35.42 -14.43
N ALA A 79 19.05 -36.00 -13.26
CA ALA A 79 20.03 -36.34 -12.24
C ALA A 79 21.23 -37.08 -12.85
N SER A 80 22.41 -36.48 -12.71
CA SER A 80 23.67 -37.13 -13.04
C SER A 80 23.90 -38.25 -12.03
N SER A 81 23.76 -39.49 -12.48
CA SER A 81 24.26 -40.68 -11.81
C SER A 81 25.77 -40.54 -11.60
N ARG A 82 26.19 -40.49 -10.33
CA ARG A 82 27.51 -40.96 -9.91
C ARG A 82 27.44 -41.46 -8.48
#